data_AF-A0A4Q3Z6P0-F1
#
_entry.id   AF-A0A4Q3Z6P0-F1
#
_cell.length_a   1.000
_cell.length_b   1.000
_cell.length_c   1.000
_cell.angle_alpha   90.00
_cell.angle_beta   90.00
_cell.angle_gamma   90.00
#
_symmetry.space_group_name_H-M   'P 1'
#
loop_
_entity.id
_entity.type
_entity.pdbx_description
1 polymer ?
#
loop_
_entity_poly.entity_id
_entity_poly.type
_entity_poly.pdbx_seq_one_letter_code
_entity_poly.pdbx_strand_id
1 'polypeptide(L)'
;HAVELTADSGLSYLLPQGFAHGYQALTDDVRMVYVHSAPYRAEAEAGLSVSDPRLAIAWPLPVANLSARDQGFAMLGADFEGVSP
;
A
#
# COMPACT_ATOMS: atom_id res chain seq x y z
N HIS A 1 -5.58 -4.77 7.53
CA HIS A 1 -4.62 -5.27 8.53
C HIS A 1 -3.31 -4.53 8.35
N ALA A 2 -2.58 -4.26 9.43
CA ALA A 2 -1.31 -3.53 9.39
C ALA A 2 -0.35 -4.11 10.45
N VAL A 3 0.95 -4.01 10.16
CA VAL A 3 2.05 -4.41 11.05
C VAL A 3 3.10 -3.31 10.99
N GLU A 4 3.60 -2.90 12.15
CA GLU A 4 4.75 -1.99 12.22
C GLU A 4 6.03 -2.78 11.97
N LEU A 5 6.86 -2.31 11.04
CA LEU A 5 8.14 -2.91 10.73
C LEU A 5 9.27 -1.97 11.16
N THR A 6 10.20 -2.52 11.93
CA THR A 6 11.43 -1.84 12.37
C THR A 6 12.65 -2.60 11.87
N ALA A 7 13.75 -1.89 11.65
CA ALA A 7 14.99 -2.48 11.14
C ALA A 7 15.60 -3.55 12.06
N ASP A 8 15.33 -3.48 13.37
CA ASP A 8 15.83 -4.39 14.39
C ASP A 8 14.90 -5.60 14.65
N SER A 9 13.64 -5.54 14.22
CA SER A 9 12.67 -6.63 14.45
C SER A 9 13.00 -7.92 13.70
N GLY A 10 13.72 -7.84 12.58
CA GLY A 10 13.93 -8.97 11.66
C GLY A 10 12.64 -9.51 11.03
N LEU A 11 11.52 -8.78 11.15
CA LEU A 11 10.23 -9.19 10.59
C LEU A 11 10.15 -8.88 9.10
N SER A 12 9.51 -9.78 8.37
CA SER A 12 9.13 -9.59 6.96
C SER A 12 7.64 -9.77 6.82
N TYR A 13 7.02 -9.01 5.92
CA TYR A 13 5.58 -9.06 5.68
C TYR A 13 5.29 -9.63 4.30
N LEU A 14 4.63 -10.80 4.27
CA LEU A 14 4.26 -11.48 3.03
C LEU A 14 2.90 -10.98 2.56
N LEU A 15 2.82 -10.56 1.30
CA LEU A 15 1.61 -10.08 0.65
C LEU A 15 1.16 -11.14 -0.37
N PRO A 16 0.05 -11.86 -0.13
CA PRO A 16 -0.47 -12.79 -1.12
C PRO A 16 -0.96 -12.06 -2.37
N GLN A 17 -1.00 -12.76 -3.51
CA GLN A 17 -1.60 -12.23 -4.73
C GLN A 17 -3.04 -11.79 -4.49
N GLY A 18 -3.44 -10.67 -5.11
CA GLY A 18 -4.79 -10.11 -5.00
C GLY A 18 -4.96 -9.11 -3.84
N PHE A 19 -3.96 -8.94 -2.97
CA PHE A 19 -3.98 -7.92 -1.93
C PHE A 19 -3.37 -6.61 -2.41
N ALA A 20 -4.05 -5.49 -2.15
CA ALA A 20 -3.44 -4.18 -2.23
C ALA A 20 -2.44 -3.99 -1.07
N HIS A 21 -1.37 -3.24 -1.33
CA HIS A 21 -0.33 -2.96 -0.35
C HIS A 21 0.07 -1.49 -0.38
N GLY A 22 0.30 -0.93 0.80
CA GLY A 22 0.86 0.40 1.01
C GLY A 22 1.53 0.47 2.38
N TYR A 23 2.41 1.45 2.57
CA TYR A 23 3.12 1.68 3.84
C TYR A 23 3.24 3.18 4.11
N GLN A 24 3.43 3.54 5.38
CA GLN A 24 3.79 4.89 5.80
C GLN A 24 5.16 4.82 6.47
N ALA A 25 6.12 5.60 5.96
CA ALA A 25 7.38 5.80 6.66
C ALA A 25 7.11 6.59 7.95
N LEU A 26 7.52 6.04 9.10
CA LEU A 26 7.34 6.68 10.42
C LEU A 26 8.54 7.54 10.83
N THR A 27 9.65 7.42 10.11
CA THR A 27 10.89 8.19 10.28
C THR A 27 11.46 8.59 8.92
N ASP A 28 12.41 9.52 8.89
CA ASP A 28 12.93 10.08 7.63
C ASP A 28 13.82 9.10 6.83
N ASP A 29 14.67 8.31 7.50
CA ASP A 29 15.56 7.33 6.85
C ASP A 29 14.98 5.92 6.95
N VAL A 30 14.07 5.60 6.04
CA VAL A 30 13.48 4.27 5.91
C VAL A 30 13.95 3.61 4.63
N ARG A 31 14.42 2.36 4.74
CA ARG A 31 14.77 1.51 3.61
C ARG A 31 13.87 0.29 3.61
N MET A 32 13.21 0.06 2.49
CA MET A 32 12.34 -1.09 2.29
C MET A 32 12.92 -1.98 1.19
N VAL A 33 12.97 -3.29 1.45
CA VAL A 33 13.40 -4.28 0.46
C VAL A 33 12.21 -5.13 0.08
N TYR A 34 11.91 -5.17 -1.22
CA TYR A 34 10.82 -5.96 -1.78
C TYR A 34 11.37 -7.16 -2.53
N VAL A 35 10.89 -8.36 -2.17
CA VAL A 35 11.12 -9.58 -2.93
C VAL A 35 9.84 -9.89 -3.68
N HIS A 36 9.89 -9.78 -5.01
CA HIS A 36 8.74 -9.98 -5.87
C HIS A 36 8.72 -11.39 -6.47
N SER A 37 7.52 -11.97 -6.57
CA SER A 37 7.30 -13.25 -7.27
C SER A 37 7.29 -13.11 -8.80
N ALA A 38 7.14 -11.88 -9.33
CA ALA A 38 7.12 -11.59 -10.75
C ALA A 38 7.79 -10.22 -11.04
N PRO A 39 8.33 -10.01 -12.27
CA PRO A 39 8.84 -8.70 -12.69
C PRO A 39 7.75 -7.64 -12.73
N TYR A 40 8.13 -6.38 -12.50
CA TYR A 40 7.24 -5.23 -12.62
C TYR A 40 6.72 -5.06 -14.05
N ARG A 41 5.42 -4.76 -14.17
CA ARG A 41 4.73 -4.44 -15.42
C ARG A 41 3.75 -3.29 -15.18
N ALA A 42 4.04 -2.11 -15.75
CA ALA A 42 3.26 -0.90 -15.50
C ALA A 42 1.78 -1.04 -15.91
N GLU A 43 1.50 -1.82 -16.96
CA GLU A 43 0.13 -2.01 -17.47
C GLU A 43 -0.70 -2.94 -16.57
N ALA A 44 -0.07 -3.69 -15.68
CA ALA A 44 -0.72 -4.60 -14.74
C ALA A 44 -0.84 -3.98 -13.33
N GLU A 45 -0.41 -2.73 -13.15
CA GLU A 45 -0.46 -2.03 -11.88
C GLU A 45 -1.75 -1.21 -11.75
N ALA A 46 -2.39 -1.28 -10.59
CA ALA A 46 -3.51 -0.43 -10.19
C ALA A 46 -3.26 0.10 -8.77
N GLY A 47 -4.07 1.05 -8.32
CA GLY A 47 -3.98 1.58 -6.97
C GLY A 47 -5.31 2.09 -6.45
N LEU A 48 -5.29 2.45 -5.17
CA LEU A 48 -6.45 2.88 -4.41
C LEU A 48 -6.13 4.21 -3.74
N SER A 49 -7.13 5.07 -3.60
CA SER A 49 -6.95 6.32 -2.88
C SER A 49 -6.68 6.06 -1.39
N VAL A 50 -5.55 6.55 -0.89
CA VAL A 50 -5.15 6.36 0.52
C VAL A 50 -6.06 7.10 1.52
N SER A 51 -6.86 8.04 1.03
CA SER A 51 -7.84 8.81 1.80
C SER A 51 -9.27 8.25 1.69
N ASP A 52 -9.44 7.09 1.05
CA ASP A 52 -10.75 6.46 0.91
C ASP A 52 -11.28 5.96 2.26
N PRO A 53 -12.42 6.51 2.75
CA PRO A 53 -12.99 6.09 4.02
C PRO A 53 -13.47 4.61 4.01
N ARG A 54 -13.76 4.02 2.85
CA ARG A 54 -14.15 2.59 2.73
C ARG A 54 -13.00 1.66 3.07
N LEU A 55 -11.76 2.08 2.83
CA LEU A 55 -10.58 1.30 3.23
C LEU A 55 -10.35 1.32 4.74
N ALA A 56 -10.87 2.36 5.42
CA ALA A 56 -10.79 2.53 6.87
C ALA A 56 -9.36 2.36 7.43
N ILE A 57 -8.35 2.87 6.72
CA ILE A 57 -6.95 2.76 7.11
C ILE A 57 -6.66 3.79 8.21
N ALA A 58 -6.29 3.30 9.39
CA ALA A 58 -5.83 4.14 10.50
C ALA A 58 -4.34 4.48 10.34
N TRP A 59 -4.03 5.46 9.49
CA TRP A 59 -2.66 5.96 9.33
C TRP A 59 -2.15 6.58 10.64
N PRO A 60 -1.00 6.14 11.20
CA PRO A 60 -0.49 6.64 12.48
C PRO A 60 -0.01 8.09 12.42
N LEU A 61 0.41 8.58 11.25
CA LEU A 61 0.77 9.98 11.01
C LEU A 61 -0.13 10.60 9.93
N PRO A 62 -0.21 11.94 9.83
CA PRO A 62 -0.84 12.59 8.69
C PRO A 62 -0.25 12.10 7.36
N VAL A 63 -1.12 11.82 6.40
CA VAL A 63 -0.68 11.40 5.06
C VAL A 63 0.01 12.57 4.37
N ALA A 64 1.24 12.35 3.89
CA ALA A 64 2.07 13.34 3.23
C ALA A 64 2.99 12.66 2.20
N ASN A 65 3.67 13.47 1.37
CA ASN A 65 4.68 13.02 0.41
C ASN A 65 4.18 11.97 -0.61
N LEU A 66 2.90 12.00 -0.95
CA LEU A 66 2.33 11.14 -2.00
C LEU A 66 2.83 11.59 -3.38
N SER A 67 3.10 10.62 -4.26
CA SER A 67 3.39 10.91 -5.66
C SER A 67 2.16 11.51 -6.36
N ALA A 68 2.38 12.21 -7.49
CA ALA A 68 1.26 12.73 -8.29
C ALA A 68 0.34 11.61 -8.79
N ARG A 69 0.88 10.41 -9.02
CA ARG A 69 0.11 9.21 -9.39
C ARG A 69 -0.81 8.78 -8.26
N ASP A 70 -0.28 8.66 -7.04
CA ASP A 70 -1.06 8.15 -5.90
C ASP A 70 -2.14 9.14 -5.45
N GLN A 71 -1.87 10.45 -5.56
CA GLN A 71 -2.87 11.49 -5.34
C GLN A 71 -4.03 11.43 -6.34
N GLY A 72 -3.79 10.86 -7.54
CA GLY A 72 -4.76 10.77 -8.61
C GLY A 72 -5.66 9.53 -8.57
N PHE A 73 -5.45 8.58 -7.65
CA PHE A 73 -6.30 7.39 -7.57
C PHE A 73 -7.73 7.74 -7.14
N ALA A 74 -8.69 7.13 -7.81
CA ALA A 74 -10.10 7.27 -7.48
C ALA A 74 -10.47 6.55 -6.17
N MET A 75 -11.53 7.04 -5.54
CA MET A 75 -12.20 6.34 -4.45
C MET A 75 -12.91 5.09 -5.00
N LEU A 76 -13.04 4.07 -4.16
CA LEU A 76 -13.76 2.84 -4.44
C LEU A 76 -15.24 3.13 -4.68
N GLY A 77 -15.75 2.53 -5.76
CA GLY A 77 -17.18 2.46 -6.04
C GLY A 77 -17.93 1.70 -4.93
N ALA A 78 -19.22 2.00 -4.81
CA ALA A 78 -20.08 1.31 -3.85
C ALA A 78 -20.16 -0.19 -4.09
N ASP A 79 -20.03 -0.57 -5.36
CA ASP A 79 -20.09 -1.87 -6.00
C ASP A 79 -18.74 -2.58 -6.11
N PHE A 80 -17.66 -2.04 -5.52
CA PHE A 80 -16.36 -2.71 -5.55
C PHE A 80 -16.36 -3.94 -4.65
N GLU A 81 -16.26 -5.12 -5.26
CA GLU A 81 -16.24 -6.44 -4.58
C GLU A 81 -14.83 -7.05 -4.44
N GLY A 82 -13.81 -6.38 -4.99
CA GLY A 82 -12.43 -6.87 -5.01
C GLY A 82 -11.90 -7.12 -6.41
N VAL A 83 -10.70 -7.70 -6.49
CA VAL A 83 -10.10 -8.16 -7.75
C VAL A 83 -10.28 -9.67 -7.87
N SER A 84 -10.77 -10.11 -9.03
CA SER A 84 -10.80 -11.54 -9.35
C SER A 84 -9.36 -12.05 -9.61
N PRO A 85 -9.06 -13.32 -9.27
CA PRO A 85 -7.76 -13.94 -9.54
C PRO A 85 -7.32 -13.91 -11.00
#